data_AF-A0A166RKU7-F1
#
_entry.id   AF-A0A166RKU7-F1
#
_cell.length_a   1.000
_cell.length_b   1.000
_cell.length_c   1.000
_cell.angle_alpha   90.00
_cell.angle_beta   90.00
_cell.angle_gamma   90.00
#
_symmetry.space_group_name_H-M   'P 1'
#
loop_
_entity.id
_entity.type
_entity.pdbx_description
1 polymer ?
#
loop_
_entity_poly.entity_id
_entity_poly.type
_entity_poly.pdbx_seq_one_letter_code
_entity_poly.pdbx_strand_id
1 'polypeptide(L)'
;MKKITSNFLLHEKSNDTMIKILDSVPGVKYVSKLDDVLKERGLSQQQLAEITGLRAGTITELVKGNKTSTSKTHIITVMIALRITDIRDLFDIEFDQETKERFDKEREKWVKENTIPQEILNLYSENTKSATPLLNNNK
;
A
#
# COMPACT_ATOMS: atom_id res chain seq x y z
N MET A 1 -8.42 -12.79 -8.27
CA MET A 1 -7.62 -11.67 -7.71
C MET A 1 -7.50 -10.54 -8.72
N LYS A 2 -7.65 -9.29 -8.30
CA LYS A 2 -7.49 -8.11 -9.17
C LYS A 2 -6.18 -7.38 -8.87
N LYS A 3 -5.44 -7.01 -9.92
CA LYS A 3 -4.15 -6.31 -9.81
C LYS A 3 -4.27 -4.92 -10.44
N ILE A 4 -3.75 -3.91 -9.75
CA ILE A 4 -3.75 -2.52 -10.18
C ILE A 4 -2.33 -1.98 -10.00
N THR A 5 -1.77 -1.36 -11.04
CA THR A 5 -0.47 -0.67 -10.95
C THR A 5 -0.57 0.51 -9.97
N SER A 6 0.46 0.70 -9.14
CA SER A 6 0.52 1.76 -8.12
C SER A 6 0.14 3.15 -8.64
N ASN A 7 0.53 3.50 -9.87
CA ASN A 7 0.22 4.81 -10.46
C ASN A 7 -1.29 5.04 -10.69
N PHE A 8 -2.11 3.99 -10.76
CA PHE A 8 -3.58 4.12 -10.83
C PHE A 8 -4.24 4.32 -9.46
N LEU A 9 -3.46 4.29 -8.37
CA LEU A 9 -3.92 4.60 -7.01
C LEU A 9 -3.75 6.08 -6.66
N LEU A 10 -3.12 6.86 -7.54
CA LEU A 10 -2.98 8.31 -7.38
C LEU A 10 -4.37 8.96 -7.34
N HIS A 11 -4.56 9.89 -6.40
CA HIS A 11 -5.77 10.71 -6.29
C HIS A 11 -5.44 12.17 -6.56
N GLU A 12 -6.47 12.99 -6.76
CA GLU A 12 -6.38 14.45 -6.89
C GLU A 12 -5.56 15.15 -5.76
N LYS A 13 -5.40 14.50 -4.60
CA LYS A 13 -4.64 15.04 -3.45
C LYS A 13 -3.22 14.50 -3.32
N SER A 14 -2.81 13.59 -4.20
CA SER A 14 -1.43 13.10 -4.25
C SER A 14 -0.53 14.26 -4.65
N ASN A 15 0.45 14.60 -3.81
CA ASN A 15 1.39 15.68 -4.12
C ASN A 15 2.53 15.18 -5.02
N ASP A 16 3.24 16.13 -5.65
CA ASP A 16 4.35 15.84 -6.57
C ASP A 16 5.43 14.95 -5.94
N THR A 17 5.70 15.12 -4.64
CA THR A 17 6.63 14.28 -3.89
C THR A 17 6.21 12.82 -3.86
N MET A 18 4.94 12.53 -3.54
CA MET A 18 4.42 11.16 -3.50
C MET A 18 4.43 10.51 -4.88
N ILE A 19 4.11 11.28 -5.92
CA ILE A 19 4.15 10.80 -7.31
C ILE A 19 5.57 10.40 -7.69
N LYS A 20 6.57 11.24 -7.41
CA LYS A 20 7.99 10.93 -7.67
C LYS A 20 8.46 9.65 -7.00
N ILE A 21 8.05 9.40 -5.76
CA ILE A 21 8.41 8.18 -5.02
C ILE A 21 7.78 6.94 -5.68
N LEU A 22 6.52 7.03 -6.10
CA LEU A 22 5.86 5.92 -6.79
C LEU A 22 6.48 5.65 -8.16
N ASP A 23 6.89 6.70 -8.87
CA ASP A 23 7.57 6.59 -10.15
C ASP A 23 9.02 6.07 -10.04
N SER A 24 9.70 6.26 -8.90
CA SER A 24 11.07 5.74 -8.70
C SER A 24 11.11 4.21 -8.60
N VAL A 25 9.98 3.58 -8.29
CA VAL A 25 9.84 2.13 -8.21
C VAL A 25 8.81 1.66 -9.23
N PRO A 26 9.20 1.53 -10.51
CA PRO A 26 8.28 1.09 -11.54
C PRO A 26 7.79 -0.33 -11.28
N GLY A 27 6.51 -0.58 -11.55
CA GLY A 27 5.97 -1.94 -11.54
C GLY A 27 5.43 -2.45 -10.19
N VAL A 28 5.40 -1.62 -9.15
CA VAL A 28 4.67 -1.93 -7.91
C VAL A 28 3.19 -2.07 -8.21
N LYS A 29 2.56 -3.13 -7.69
CA LYS A 29 1.15 -3.42 -7.91
C LYS A 29 0.42 -3.60 -6.58
N TYR A 30 -0.72 -2.95 -6.46
CA TYR A 30 -1.69 -3.27 -5.43
C TYR A 30 -2.60 -4.42 -5.90
N VAL A 31 -2.84 -5.38 -5.02
CA VAL A 31 -3.65 -6.56 -5.30
C VAL A 31 -4.83 -6.60 -4.34
N SER A 32 -6.05 -6.64 -4.88
CA SER A 32 -7.26 -6.92 -4.11
C SER A 32 -7.65 -8.38 -4.28
N LYS A 33 -7.75 -9.09 -3.15
CA LYS A 33 -8.17 -10.49 -3.02
C LYS A 33 -9.61 -10.62 -2.53
N LEU A 34 -10.25 -9.50 -2.16
CA LEU A 34 -11.57 -9.47 -1.51
C LEU A 34 -12.67 -10.20 -2.31
N ASP A 35 -12.66 -10.15 -3.65
CA ASP A 35 -13.64 -10.89 -4.47
C ASP A 35 -13.52 -12.41 -4.29
N ASP A 36 -12.29 -12.91 -4.20
CA ASP A 36 -12.02 -14.35 -4.07
C ASP A 36 -12.36 -14.81 -2.65
N VAL A 37 -11.97 -14.03 -1.64
CA VAL A 37 -12.31 -14.23 -0.23
C VAL A 37 -13.82 -14.32 0.00
N LEU A 38 -14.59 -13.50 -0.72
CA LEU A 38 -16.05 -13.54 -0.68
C LEU A 38 -16.61 -14.81 -1.31
N LYS A 39 -16.10 -15.23 -2.47
CA LYS A 39 -16.50 -16.47 -3.14
C LYS A 39 -16.20 -17.70 -2.30
N GLU A 40 -15.03 -17.77 -1.69
CA GLU A 40 -14.64 -18.86 -0.77
C GLU A 40 -15.61 -18.99 0.43
N ARG A 41 -16.21 -17.88 0.85
CA ARG A 41 -17.18 -17.82 1.94
C ARG A 41 -18.63 -17.91 1.48
N GLY A 42 -18.89 -18.06 0.17
CA GLY A 42 -20.24 -18.07 -0.39
C GLY A 42 -21.00 -16.75 -0.18
N LEU A 43 -20.30 -15.63 -0.08
CA LEU A 43 -20.88 -14.31 0.16
C LEU A 43 -20.87 -13.46 -1.11
N SER A 44 -21.95 -12.72 -1.32
CA SER A 44 -22.00 -11.63 -2.29
C SER A 44 -21.46 -10.32 -1.71
N GLN A 45 -21.08 -9.39 -2.59
CA GLN A 45 -20.68 -8.05 -2.19
C GLN A 45 -21.81 -7.28 -1.48
N GLN A 46 -23.06 -7.53 -1.87
CA GLN A 46 -24.24 -6.93 -1.24
C GLN A 46 -24.42 -7.44 0.20
N GLN A 47 -24.26 -8.75 0.42
CA GLN A 47 -24.30 -9.31 1.77
C GLN A 47 -23.16 -8.77 2.65
N LEU A 48 -21.96 -8.59 2.10
CA LEU A 48 -20.88 -7.95 2.84
C LEU A 48 -21.23 -6.51 3.23
N ALA A 49 -21.86 -5.74 2.33
CA ALA A 49 -22.32 -4.38 2.63
C ALA A 49 -23.32 -4.38 3.80
N GLU A 50 -24.27 -5.31 3.81
CA GLU A 50 -25.26 -5.47 4.88
C GLU A 50 -24.63 -5.88 6.22
N ILE A 51 -23.70 -6.84 6.21
CA ILE A 51 -23.00 -7.31 7.42
C ILE A 51 -22.14 -6.19 8.03
N THR A 52 -21.48 -5.41 7.19
CA THR A 52 -20.51 -4.38 7.62
C THR A 52 -21.16 -3.03 7.87
N GLY A 53 -22.39 -2.81 7.39
CA GLY A 53 -23.03 -1.50 7.35
C GLY A 53 -22.38 -0.52 6.39
N LEU A 54 -21.41 -0.96 5.56
CA LEU A 54 -20.77 -0.11 4.56
C LEU A 54 -21.66 0.04 3.33
N ARG A 55 -21.63 1.21 2.69
CA ARG A 55 -22.34 1.42 1.41
C ARG A 55 -21.86 0.39 0.37
N ALA A 56 -22.78 -0.21 -0.37
CA ALA A 56 -22.47 -1.17 -1.45
C ALA A 56 -21.42 -0.65 -2.46
N GLY A 57 -21.47 0.65 -2.78
CA GLY A 57 -20.46 1.30 -3.63
C GLY A 57 -19.04 1.24 -3.04
N THR A 58 -18.91 1.38 -1.71
CA THR A 58 -17.61 1.23 -1.03
C THR A 58 -17.10 -0.20 -1.11
N ILE A 59 -17.96 -1.20 -0.91
CA ILE A 59 -17.57 -2.62 -1.09
C ILE A 59 -17.13 -2.87 -2.53
N THR A 60 -17.87 -2.36 -3.52
CA THR A 60 -17.54 -2.51 -4.94
C THR A 60 -16.16 -1.94 -5.27
N GLU A 61 -15.85 -0.74 -4.77
CA GLU A 61 -14.56 -0.09 -4.98
C GLU A 61 -13.42 -0.83 -4.27
N LEU A 62 -13.65 -1.34 -3.05
CA LEU A 62 -12.68 -2.18 -2.33
C LEU A 62 -12.36 -3.48 -3.10
N VAL A 63 -13.39 -4.14 -3.63
CA VAL A 63 -13.24 -5.35 -4.45
C VAL A 63 -12.47 -5.04 -5.74
N LYS A 64 -12.79 -3.92 -6.40
CA LYS A 64 -12.04 -3.50 -7.58
C LYS A 64 -10.59 -3.12 -7.25
N GLY A 65 -10.35 -2.62 -6.04
CA GLY A 65 -9.05 -2.14 -5.58
C GLY A 65 -8.68 -0.76 -6.13
N ASN A 66 -9.61 -0.08 -6.81
CA ASN A 66 -9.41 1.24 -7.40
C ASN A 66 -9.90 2.37 -6.48
N LYS A 67 -10.25 2.03 -5.22
CA LYS A 67 -10.57 3.03 -4.21
C LYS A 67 -9.29 3.74 -3.79
N THR A 68 -9.11 4.95 -4.28
CA THR A 68 -7.95 5.81 -4.00
C THR A 68 -7.82 6.23 -2.54
N SER A 69 -8.91 6.22 -1.78
CA SER A 69 -8.91 6.48 -0.34
C SER A 69 -9.78 5.47 0.41
N THR A 70 -9.14 4.69 1.28
CA THR A 70 -9.81 3.73 2.16
C THR A 70 -9.45 4.04 3.61
N SER A 71 -10.48 4.23 4.44
CA SER A 71 -10.30 4.39 5.89
C SER A 71 -9.86 3.07 6.53
N LYS A 72 -8.98 3.17 7.55
CA LYS A 72 -8.60 2.02 8.40
C LYS A 72 -9.82 1.37 9.04
N THR A 73 -10.83 2.17 9.42
CA THR A 73 -12.10 1.67 9.96
C THR A 73 -12.79 0.74 8.97
N HIS A 74 -12.86 1.07 7.69
CA HIS A 74 -13.48 0.20 6.69
C HIS A 74 -12.73 -1.14 6.55
N ILE A 75 -11.39 -1.09 6.53
CA ILE A 75 -10.55 -2.29 6.42
C ILE A 75 -10.80 -3.20 7.63
N ILE A 76 -10.71 -2.65 8.85
CA ILE A 76 -10.91 -3.41 10.09
C ILE A 76 -12.33 -3.98 10.16
N THR A 77 -13.36 -3.21 9.80
CA THR A 77 -14.74 -3.71 9.77
C THR A 77 -14.90 -4.89 8.82
N VAL A 78 -14.32 -4.83 7.62
CA VAL A 78 -14.35 -5.94 6.65
C VAL A 78 -13.57 -7.15 7.17
N MET A 79 -12.38 -6.94 7.77
CA MET A 79 -11.59 -8.02 8.38
C MET A 79 -12.37 -8.74 9.48
N ILE A 80 -13.00 -7.98 10.39
CA ILE A 80 -13.83 -8.54 11.46
C ILE A 80 -15.00 -9.31 10.86
N ALA A 81 -15.76 -8.73 9.92
CA ALA A 81 -16.92 -9.36 9.29
C ALA A 81 -16.56 -10.69 8.61
N LEU A 82 -15.38 -10.78 8.00
CA LEU A 82 -14.91 -11.95 7.27
C LEU A 82 -14.05 -12.91 8.11
N ARG A 83 -13.86 -12.61 9.40
CA ARG A 83 -13.01 -13.36 10.35
C ARG A 83 -11.58 -13.53 9.85
N ILE A 84 -10.99 -12.42 9.42
CA ILE A 84 -9.62 -12.34 8.90
C ILE A 84 -8.75 -11.61 9.91
N THR A 85 -7.59 -12.19 10.22
CA THR A 85 -6.61 -11.62 11.16
C THR A 85 -5.41 -11.01 10.46
N ASP A 86 -5.12 -11.44 9.22
CA ASP A 86 -4.03 -10.89 8.40
C ASP A 86 -4.61 -10.05 7.25
N ILE A 87 -4.24 -8.77 7.20
CA ILE A 87 -4.67 -7.88 6.11
C ILE A 87 -4.25 -8.40 4.73
N ARG A 88 -3.16 -9.18 4.65
CA ARG A 88 -2.64 -9.77 3.41
C ARG A 88 -3.58 -10.79 2.77
N ASP A 89 -4.53 -11.31 3.54
CA ASP A 89 -5.60 -12.16 3.02
C ASP A 89 -6.62 -11.35 2.21
N LEU A 90 -6.74 -10.04 2.47
CA LEU A 90 -7.61 -9.12 1.73
C LEU A 90 -6.88 -8.35 0.64
N PHE A 91 -5.71 -7.81 0.97
CA PHE A 91 -4.99 -6.84 0.15
C PHE A 91 -3.50 -7.09 0.20
N ASP A 92 -2.82 -6.97 -0.94
CA ASP A 92 -1.38 -7.20 -1.05
C ASP A 92 -0.69 -6.12 -1.87
N ILE A 93 0.63 -6.03 -1.73
CA ILE A 93 1.49 -5.15 -2.53
C ILE A 93 2.60 -5.99 -3.13
N GLU A 94 2.56 -6.16 -4.45
CA GLU A 94 3.55 -6.89 -5.20
C GLU A 94 4.62 -5.95 -5.75
N PHE A 95 5.85 -6.15 -5.29
CA PHE A 95 7.07 -5.64 -5.89
C PHE A 95 7.69 -6.73 -6.78
N ASP A 96 8.41 -6.34 -7.82
CA ASP A 96 9.24 -7.28 -8.59
C ASP A 96 10.41 -7.81 -7.73
N GLN A 97 11.01 -8.90 -8.16
CA GLN A 97 12.02 -9.61 -7.37
C GLN A 97 13.30 -8.78 -7.18
N GLU A 98 13.72 -8.05 -8.20
CA GLU A 98 14.93 -7.20 -8.14
C GLU A 98 14.75 -6.09 -7.11
N THR A 99 13.60 -5.41 -7.14
CA THR A 99 13.25 -4.37 -6.17
C THR A 99 13.18 -4.93 -4.75
N LYS A 100 12.57 -6.11 -4.54
CA LYS A 100 12.51 -6.75 -3.22
C LYS A 100 13.90 -7.00 -2.67
N GLU A 101 14.76 -7.64 -3.45
CA GLU A 101 16.12 -7.97 -3.03
C GLU A 101 16.95 -6.72 -2.73
N ARG A 102 16.81 -5.67 -3.54
CA ARG A 102 17.47 -4.37 -3.30
C ARG A 102 17.00 -3.78 -1.97
N PHE A 103 15.70 -3.65 -1.77
CA PHE A 103 15.13 -3.05 -0.57
C PHE A 103 15.40 -3.86 0.70
N ASP A 104 15.43 -5.18 0.61
CA ASP A 104 15.78 -6.04 1.74
C ASP A 104 17.24 -5.80 2.18
N LYS A 105 18.19 -5.76 1.23
CA LYS A 105 19.60 -5.45 1.51
C LYS A 105 19.78 -4.05 2.08
N GLU A 106 19.13 -3.05 1.49
CA GLU A 106 19.19 -1.66 1.95
C GLU A 106 18.61 -1.50 3.37
N ARG A 107 17.48 -2.14 3.65
CA ARG A 107 16.84 -2.13 4.97
C ARG A 107 17.71 -2.82 6.01
N GLU A 108 18.28 -3.98 5.69
CA GLU A 108 19.19 -4.69 6.59
C GLU A 108 20.41 -3.84 6.95
N LYS A 109 21.04 -3.23 5.94
CA LYS A 109 22.15 -2.30 6.14
C LYS A 109 21.73 -1.11 6.99
N TRP A 110 20.58 -0.51 6.70
CA TRP A 110 20.06 0.63 7.47
C TRP A 110 19.85 0.28 8.94
N VAL A 111 19.18 -0.83 9.24
CA VAL A 111 18.95 -1.24 10.65
C VAL A 111 20.27 -1.56 11.35
N LYS A 112 21.20 -2.22 10.67
CA LYS A 112 22.47 -2.67 11.25
C LYS A 112 23.46 -1.54 11.48
N GLU A 113 23.60 -0.65 10.50
CA GLU A 113 24.64 0.38 10.46
C GLU A 113 24.08 1.77 10.80
N ASN A 114 22.77 1.89 11.00
CA ASN A 114 22.08 3.17 11.15
C ASN A 114 22.31 4.13 9.95
N THR A 115 22.55 3.56 8.77
CA THR A 115 22.81 4.30 7.53
C THR A 115 21.58 4.37 6.64
N ILE A 116 21.04 5.56 6.44
CA ILE A 116 19.94 5.82 5.50
C ILE A 116 20.46 5.63 4.06
N PRO A 117 19.71 4.91 3.18
CA PRO A 117 20.07 4.79 1.77
C PRO A 117 20.18 6.15 1.07
N GLN A 118 21.17 6.30 0.19
CA GLN A 118 21.45 7.58 -0.48
C GLN A 118 20.27 8.10 -1.29
N GLU A 119 19.50 7.22 -1.92
CA GLU A 119 18.28 7.60 -2.66
C GLU A 119 17.25 8.29 -1.75
N ILE A 120 17.06 7.77 -0.54
CA ILE A 120 16.15 8.36 0.46
C ILE A 120 16.67 9.72 0.96
N LEU A 121 17.99 9.86 1.14
CA LEU A 121 18.61 11.15 1.48
C LEU A 121 18.40 12.19 0.38
N ASN A 122 18.59 11.81 -0.88
CA ASN A 122 18.37 12.69 -2.03
C ASN A 122 16.90 13.13 -2.08
N LEU A 123 15.95 12.19 -1.96
CA LEU A 123 14.52 12.50 -1.90
C LEU A 123 14.19 13.45 -0.75
N TYR A 124 14.75 13.24 0.44
CA TYR A 124 14.54 14.13 1.58
C TYR A 124 15.03 15.56 1.31
N SER A 125 16.25 15.70 0.77
CA SER A 125 16.83 17.00 0.45
C SER A 125 16.01 17.75 -0.61
N GLU A 126 15.55 17.05 -1.65
CA GLU A 126 14.71 17.64 -2.69
C GLU A 126 13.34 18.13 -2.15
N ASN A 127 12.74 17.37 -1.23
CA ASN A 127 11.40 17.65 -0.72
C ASN A 127 11.35 18.74 0.37
N THR A 128 12.42 18.90 1.16
CA THR A 128 12.41 19.83 2.30
C THR A 128 12.86 21.24 1.95
N LYS A 129 13.52 21.47 0.79
CA LYS A 129 14.21 22.73 0.46
C LYS A 129 15.10 23.27 1.59
N SER A 130 15.47 22.43 2.57
CA SER A 130 16.19 22.82 3.78
C SER A 130 17.61 22.28 3.74
N ALA A 131 18.57 23.11 4.11
CA ALA A 131 20.00 22.78 4.13
C ALA A 131 20.41 21.85 5.28
N THR A 132 19.45 21.35 6.08
CA THR A 132 19.73 20.45 7.20
C THR A 132 19.60 19.00 6.71
N PRO A 133 20.72 18.26 6.55
CA PRO A 133 20.66 16.88 6.09
C PRO A 133 20.00 16.00 7.15
N LEU A 134 19.25 14.98 6.74
CA LEU A 134 19.09 13.81 7.59
C LEU A 134 20.50 13.27 7.86
N LEU A 135 20.95 13.38 9.10
CA LEU A 135 22.30 12.94 9.47
C LEU A 135 22.34 11.41 9.45
N ASN A 136 23.28 10.84 8.68
CA ASN A 136 23.75 9.49 8.94
C ASN A 136 24.50 9.53 10.27
N ASN A 137 23.90 9.01 11.32
CA ASN A 137 24.55 8.87 12.61
C ASN A 137 25.47 7.63 12.57
N ASN A 138 26.55 7.74 11.81
CA ASN A 138 27.67 6.80 11.88
C ASN A 138 28.55 7.24 13.06
N LYS A 139 28.29 6.70 14.25
CA LYS A 139 29.23 6.70 15.37
C LYS A 139 29.69 5.28 15.62
#